data_AF-A0AA37GMG5-F1
#
_entry.id   AF-A0AA37GMG5-F1
#
_cell.length_a   1.000
_cell.length_b   1.000
_cell.length_c   1.000
_cell.angle_alpha   90.00
_cell.angle_beta   90.00
_cell.angle_gamma   90.00
#
_symmetry.space_group_name_H-M   'P 1'
#
loop_
_entity.id
_entity.type
_entity.pdbx_description
1 polymer ?
#
loop_
_entity_poly.entity_id
_entity_poly.type
_entity_poly.pdbx_seq_one_letter_code
_entity_poly.pdbx_strand_id
1 'polypeptide(L)'
;MGTNKWQLHEKVMRGKSGLIDHIFDITGEEDGFRKIALKEHAFTASALGATLRYFYVGDGAFDGKTVVELLAVYDVSATLAVPALQQFIASRIGKLLCGILTSRIDLIDDFMIATDIIAGEEAGPWEIMRQELQKAIGPHLGMLFSQQEFVNLVRSSPTFCFEILSTAVVRMEVLEKGVEGFNDSTNVRDNGTGVKSVSAPKRVSCTGEH
;
A
#
# COMPACT_ATOMS: atom_id res chain seq x y z
N MET A 1 6.61 -12.84 34.71
CA MET A 1 6.81 -11.56 33.99
C MET A 1 7.52 -11.88 32.68
N GLY A 2 7.04 -11.37 31.56
CA GLY A 2 7.71 -11.56 30.26
C GLY A 2 9.13 -10.99 30.25
N THR A 3 9.96 -11.47 29.34
CA THR A 3 11.38 -11.09 29.22
C THR A 3 11.57 -9.67 28.67
N ASN A 4 10.62 -9.17 27.87
CA ASN A 4 10.68 -7.85 27.27
C ASN A 4 9.99 -6.79 28.15
N LYS A 5 10.68 -5.67 28.37
CA LYS A 5 10.17 -4.52 29.13
C LYS A 5 10.49 -3.22 28.39
N TRP A 6 9.51 -2.32 28.33
CA TRP A 6 9.67 -0.98 27.80
C TRP A 6 9.34 0.04 28.89
N GLN A 7 10.21 1.04 29.06
CA GLN A 7 9.94 2.18 29.92
C GLN A 7 9.46 3.33 29.03
N LEU A 8 8.28 3.85 29.32
CA LEU A 8 7.59 4.84 28.52
C LEU A 8 7.20 6.03 29.39
N HIS A 9 7.17 7.21 28.79
CA HIS A 9 6.68 8.44 29.39
C HIS A 9 5.19 8.58 29.09
N GLU A 10 4.35 8.57 30.13
CA GLU A 10 2.90 8.73 30.01
C GLU A 10 2.54 9.98 29.18
N LYS A 11 3.23 11.11 29.41
CA LYS A 11 3.04 12.36 28.64
C LYS A 11 3.25 12.22 27.12
N VAL A 12 4.06 11.27 26.67
CA VAL A 12 4.33 11.02 25.24
C VAL A 12 3.28 10.07 24.66
N MET A 13 2.84 9.11 25.48
CA MET A 13 1.91 8.06 25.08
C MET A 13 0.46 8.52 25.06
N ARG A 14 0.10 9.49 25.92
CA ARG A 14 -1.27 9.98 26.00
C ARG A 14 -1.75 10.65 24.71
N GLY A 15 -3.00 10.40 24.35
CA GLY A 15 -3.64 10.91 23.14
C GLY A 15 -3.18 10.24 21.85
N LYS A 16 -2.29 9.24 21.91
CA LYS A 16 -1.87 8.46 20.73
C LYS A 16 -2.85 7.33 20.39
N SER A 17 -3.59 6.85 21.38
CA SER A 17 -4.59 5.81 21.25
C SER A 17 -5.59 5.92 22.41
N GLY A 18 -6.88 5.88 22.10
CA GLY A 18 -7.92 5.82 23.12
C GLY A 18 -7.85 4.56 23.98
N LEU A 19 -7.33 3.45 23.44
CA LEU A 19 -7.10 2.22 24.21
C LEU A 19 -5.95 2.42 25.20
N ILE A 20 -4.84 3.03 24.77
CA ILE A 20 -3.69 3.31 25.64
C ILE A 20 -4.11 4.29 26.76
N ASP A 21 -4.87 5.34 26.41
CA ASP A 21 -5.39 6.30 27.38
C ASP A 21 -6.30 5.60 28.41
N HIS A 22 -7.22 4.76 27.94
CA HIS A 22 -8.09 3.99 28.83
C HIS A 22 -7.30 3.07 29.77
N ILE A 23 -6.25 2.40 29.27
CA ILE A 23 -5.38 1.56 30.08
C ILE A 23 -4.69 2.39 31.18
N PHE A 24 -4.19 3.59 30.87
CA PHE A 24 -3.59 4.46 31.88
C PHE A 24 -4.60 4.89 32.95
N ASP A 25 -5.84 5.19 32.55
CA ASP A 25 -6.87 5.66 33.46
C ASP A 25 -7.33 4.59 34.46
N ILE A 26 -7.32 3.31 34.07
CA ILE A 26 -7.72 2.19 34.94
C ILE A 26 -6.56 1.55 35.71
N THR A 27 -5.31 1.74 35.27
CA THR A 27 -4.13 1.10 35.90
C THR A 27 -3.62 1.95 37.04
N GLY A 28 -3.65 1.45 38.27
CA GLY A 28 -3.09 2.14 39.44
C GLY A 28 -1.59 2.42 39.34
N GLU A 29 -1.15 3.43 40.09
CA GLU A 29 0.27 3.79 40.21
C GLU A 29 0.87 3.17 41.48
N GLU A 30 2.02 2.51 41.33
CA GLU A 30 2.78 1.90 42.42
C GLU A 30 4.22 2.43 42.35
N ASP A 31 4.75 2.96 43.45
CA ASP A 31 6.12 3.50 43.55
C ASP A 31 6.45 4.59 42.52
N GLY A 32 5.46 5.38 42.09
CA GLY A 32 5.64 6.41 41.05
C GLY A 32 5.60 5.86 39.61
N PHE A 33 5.25 4.59 39.43
CA PHE A 33 5.19 3.93 38.12
C PHE A 33 3.86 3.20 37.92
N ARG A 34 3.28 3.29 36.72
CA ARG A 34 2.22 2.37 36.28
C ARG A 34 2.84 1.17 35.59
N LYS A 35 2.54 -0.03 36.07
CA LYS A 35 3.03 -1.29 35.49
C LYS A 35 1.90 -1.95 34.72
N ILE A 36 2.00 -1.96 33.39
CA ILE A 36 1.02 -2.59 32.52
C ILE A 36 1.58 -3.94 32.04
N ALA A 37 0.92 -5.03 32.43
CA ALA A 37 1.26 -6.35 31.94
C ALA A 37 0.43 -6.67 30.68
N LEU A 38 1.13 -6.95 29.58
CA LEU A 38 0.49 -7.39 28.34
C LEU A 38 0.41 -8.92 28.30
N LYS A 39 -0.64 -9.44 27.66
CA LYS A 39 -0.79 -10.89 27.45
C LYS A 39 0.28 -11.40 26.48
N GLU A 40 0.77 -12.61 26.73
CA GLU A 40 1.96 -13.21 26.09
C GLU A 40 1.84 -13.42 24.56
N HIS A 41 0.63 -13.32 24.02
CA HIS A 41 0.34 -13.44 22.59
C HIS A 41 -0.42 -12.25 22.00
N ALA A 42 -0.54 -11.16 22.75
CA ALA A 42 -1.23 -9.98 22.23
C ALA A 42 -0.43 -9.30 21.10
N PHE A 43 0.91 -9.40 21.15
CA PHE A 43 1.79 -8.73 20.20
C PHE A 43 3.10 -9.50 20.03
N THR A 44 3.71 -9.41 18.84
CA THR A 44 5.14 -9.71 18.73
C THR A 44 5.94 -8.58 19.40
N ALA A 45 6.94 -8.94 20.20
CA ALA A 45 7.71 -7.96 20.96
C ALA A 45 8.43 -6.93 20.05
N SER A 46 8.95 -7.39 18.90
CA SER A 46 9.61 -6.53 17.92
C SER A 46 8.64 -5.50 17.33
N ALA A 47 7.44 -5.91 16.93
CA ALA A 47 6.47 -5.01 16.33
C ALA A 47 5.90 -4.03 17.35
N LEU A 48 5.60 -4.49 18.57
CA LEU A 48 5.20 -3.59 19.67
C LEU A 48 6.30 -2.58 19.96
N GLY A 49 7.56 -3.01 20.07
CA GLY A 49 8.70 -2.12 20.29
C GLY A 49 8.83 -1.05 19.19
N ALA A 50 8.64 -1.42 17.92
CA ALA A 50 8.66 -0.48 16.81
C ALA A 50 7.49 0.52 16.86
N THR A 51 6.27 0.05 17.16
CA THR A 51 5.08 0.90 17.34
C THR A 51 5.27 1.88 18.51
N LEU A 52 5.82 1.42 19.63
CA LEU A 52 6.11 2.29 20.77
C LEU A 52 7.19 3.32 20.42
N ARG A 53 8.24 2.91 19.70
CA ARG A 53 9.31 3.80 19.24
C ARG A 53 8.79 4.87 18.28
N TYR A 54 7.85 4.53 17.40
CA TYR A 54 7.19 5.48 16.50
C TYR A 54 6.57 6.67 17.23
N PHE A 55 5.99 6.47 18.42
CA PHE A 55 5.45 7.59 19.18
C PHE A 55 6.49 8.61 19.66
N TYR A 56 7.78 8.24 19.67
CA TYR A 56 8.88 9.12 20.06
C TYR A 56 9.60 9.74 18.86
N VAL A 57 9.90 8.93 17.83
CA VAL A 57 10.80 9.33 16.73
C VAL A 57 10.11 9.38 15.37
N GLY A 58 8.81 9.10 15.31
CA GLY A 58 8.05 9.04 14.07
C GLY A 58 8.53 7.94 13.12
N ASP A 59 8.44 8.23 11.83
CA ASP A 59 8.57 7.27 10.73
C ASP A 59 9.92 6.53 10.68
N GLY A 60 10.98 7.13 11.23
CA GLY A 60 12.31 6.50 11.31
C GLY A 60 12.35 5.25 12.21
N ALA A 61 11.28 4.98 12.97
CA ALA A 61 11.12 3.73 13.72
C ALA A 61 11.03 2.48 12.81
N PHE A 62 10.78 2.67 11.51
CA PHE A 62 10.48 1.60 10.56
C PHE A 62 11.55 1.42 9.48
N ASP A 63 12.68 2.11 9.61
CA ASP A 63 13.74 2.02 8.61
C ASP A 63 14.40 0.63 8.60
N GLY A 64 14.61 0.12 7.39
CA GLY A 64 15.16 -1.23 7.16
C GLY A 64 14.19 -2.38 7.41
N LYS A 65 12.93 -2.13 7.78
CA LYS A 65 11.95 -3.20 8.00
C LYS A 65 11.47 -3.84 6.71
N THR A 66 11.33 -5.16 6.73
CA THR A 66 10.74 -5.92 5.62
C THR A 66 9.22 -5.76 5.58
N VAL A 67 8.59 -6.20 4.48
CA VAL A 67 7.12 -6.18 4.35
C VAL A 67 6.44 -7.00 5.45
N VAL A 68 7.00 -8.16 5.80
CA VAL A 68 6.48 -9.05 6.85
C VAL A 68 6.61 -8.40 8.24
N GLU A 69 7.74 -7.76 8.52
CA GLU A 69 7.90 -7.03 9.78
C GLU A 69 6.94 -5.85 9.90
N LEU A 70 6.68 -5.15 8.80
CA LEU A 70 5.71 -4.05 8.77
C LEU A 70 4.27 -4.55 8.92
N LEU A 71 3.92 -5.74 8.42
CA LEU A 71 2.60 -6.35 8.67
C LEU A 71 2.37 -6.63 10.15
N ALA A 72 3.39 -7.11 10.87
CA ALA A 72 3.30 -7.28 12.31
C ALA A 72 3.11 -5.93 13.05
N VAL A 73 3.75 -4.86 12.56
CA VAL A 73 3.53 -3.49 13.09
C VAL A 73 2.11 -3.01 12.79
N TYR A 74 1.60 -3.31 11.59
CA TYR A 74 0.23 -2.99 11.20
C TYR A 74 -0.77 -3.64 12.16
N ASP A 75 -0.62 -4.93 12.44
CA ASP A 75 -1.46 -5.68 13.37
C ASP A 75 -1.47 -5.05 14.78
N VAL A 76 -0.29 -4.68 15.30
CA VAL A 76 -0.19 -3.94 16.57
C VAL A 76 -0.93 -2.61 16.50
N SER A 77 -0.78 -1.86 15.41
CA SER A 77 -1.45 -0.57 15.24
C SER A 77 -2.98 -0.69 15.10
N ALA A 78 -3.48 -1.79 14.53
CA ALA A 78 -4.88 -2.15 14.46
C ALA A 78 -5.43 -2.45 15.86
N THR A 79 -4.74 -3.32 16.60
CA THR A 79 -5.10 -3.72 17.96
C THR A 79 -5.05 -2.55 18.95
N LEU A 80 -4.05 -1.68 18.83
CA LEU A 80 -3.94 -0.46 19.65
C LEU A 80 -4.86 0.66 19.16
N ALA A 81 -5.65 0.46 18.09
CA ALA A 81 -6.53 1.48 17.52
C ALA A 81 -5.81 2.81 17.28
N VAL A 82 -4.74 2.78 16.47
CA VAL A 82 -3.95 3.95 16.05
C VAL A 82 -4.14 4.19 14.54
N PRO A 83 -5.23 4.85 14.09
CA PRO A 83 -5.58 4.92 12.67
C PRO A 83 -4.54 5.63 11.81
N ALA A 84 -3.89 6.68 12.34
CA ALA A 84 -2.84 7.40 11.62
C ALA A 84 -1.64 6.49 11.31
N LEU A 85 -1.29 5.60 12.24
CA LEU A 85 -0.21 4.64 12.03
C LEU A 85 -0.64 3.53 11.06
N GLN A 86 -1.89 3.05 11.14
CA GLN A 86 -2.43 2.08 10.19
C GLN A 86 -2.31 2.61 8.75
N GLN A 87 -2.82 3.82 8.49
CA GLN A 87 -2.74 4.44 7.16
C GLN A 87 -1.31 4.59 6.66
N PHE A 88 -0.40 5.05 7.53
CA PHE A 88 1.01 5.20 7.20
C PHE A 88 1.67 3.85 6.82
N ILE A 89 1.49 2.83 7.66
CA ILE A 89 2.10 1.51 7.44
C ILE A 89 1.49 0.81 6.22
N ALA A 90 0.17 0.89 6.02
CA ALA A 90 -0.48 0.35 4.82
C ALA A 90 0.07 0.97 3.54
N SER A 91 0.19 2.30 3.47
CA SER A 91 0.77 2.96 2.29
C SER A 91 2.24 2.54 2.06
N ARG A 92 3.03 2.39 3.12
CA ARG A 92 4.42 1.93 3.02
C ARG A 92 4.51 0.50 2.52
N ILE A 93 3.67 -0.40 3.03
CA ILE A 93 3.57 -1.80 2.57
C ILE A 93 3.13 -1.86 1.11
N GLY A 94 2.09 -1.12 0.71
CA GLY A 94 1.64 -1.06 -0.69
C GLY A 94 2.75 -0.68 -1.66
N LYS A 95 3.56 0.33 -1.31
CA LYS A 95 4.74 0.73 -2.09
C LYS A 95 5.79 -0.37 -2.16
N LEU A 96 6.05 -1.08 -1.06
CA LEU A 96 7.02 -2.18 -1.04
C LEU A 96 6.54 -3.36 -1.88
N LEU A 97 5.27 -3.76 -1.75
CA LEU A 97 4.68 -4.83 -2.57
C LEU A 97 4.77 -4.52 -4.06
N CYS A 98 4.41 -3.29 -4.44
CA CYS A 98 4.55 -2.82 -5.83
C CYS A 98 6.01 -2.85 -6.30
N GLY A 99 6.95 -2.40 -5.46
CA GLY A 99 8.38 -2.46 -5.74
C GLY A 99 8.92 -3.87 -5.94
N ILE A 100 8.43 -4.84 -5.14
CA ILE A 100 8.74 -6.27 -5.28
C ILE A 100 8.30 -6.78 -6.65
N LEU A 101 7.03 -6.59 -7.00
CA LEU A 101 6.46 -7.06 -8.27
C LEU A 101 7.06 -6.38 -9.50
N THR A 102 7.53 -5.14 -9.36
CA THR A 102 8.10 -4.37 -10.47
C THR A 102 9.58 -4.66 -10.70
N SER A 103 10.37 -4.82 -9.63
CA SER A 103 11.83 -4.69 -9.74
C SER A 103 12.63 -5.61 -8.83
N ARG A 104 12.00 -6.34 -7.91
CA ARG A 104 12.67 -7.16 -6.89
C ARG A 104 12.05 -8.55 -6.81
N ILE A 105 12.06 -9.25 -7.94
CA ILE A 105 11.55 -10.63 -8.06
C ILE A 105 12.29 -11.59 -7.12
N ASP A 106 13.52 -11.26 -6.70
CA ASP A 106 14.25 -11.97 -5.65
C ASP A 106 13.52 -12.02 -4.30
N LEU A 107 12.53 -11.16 -4.08
CA LEU A 107 11.70 -11.09 -2.88
C LEU A 107 10.25 -11.55 -3.15
N ILE A 108 10.00 -12.33 -4.20
CA ILE A 108 8.64 -12.79 -4.53
C ILE A 108 8.03 -13.66 -3.42
N ASP A 109 8.85 -14.43 -2.70
CA ASP A 109 8.39 -15.25 -1.58
C ASP A 109 7.86 -14.38 -0.43
N ASP A 110 8.56 -13.28 -0.10
CA ASP A 110 8.10 -12.29 0.88
C ASP A 110 6.78 -11.66 0.46
N PHE A 111 6.61 -11.40 -0.83
CA PHE A 111 5.35 -10.92 -1.39
C PHE A 111 4.24 -11.97 -1.24
N MET A 112 4.51 -13.25 -1.52
CA MET A 112 3.52 -14.32 -1.39
C MET A 112 3.08 -14.51 0.06
N ILE A 113 4.02 -14.50 1.01
CA ILE A 113 3.72 -14.55 2.45
C ILE A 113 2.86 -13.35 2.86
N ALA A 114 3.24 -12.14 2.45
CA ALA A 114 2.47 -10.94 2.76
C ALA A 114 1.06 -10.99 2.17
N THR A 115 0.92 -11.47 0.93
CA THR A 115 -0.37 -11.59 0.24
C THR A 115 -1.28 -12.57 0.97
N ASP A 116 -0.76 -13.73 1.38
CA ASP A 116 -1.51 -14.74 2.14
C ASP A 116 -2.02 -14.17 3.48
N ILE A 117 -1.15 -13.48 4.24
CA ILE A 117 -1.52 -12.83 5.50
C ILE A 117 -2.64 -11.80 5.30
N ILE A 118 -2.50 -10.92 4.31
CA ILE A 118 -3.47 -9.84 4.06
C ILE A 118 -4.80 -10.41 3.55
N ALA A 119 -4.76 -11.42 2.68
CA ALA A 119 -5.95 -12.05 2.11
C ALA A 119 -6.70 -12.92 3.13
N GLY A 120 -6.00 -13.49 4.11
CA GLY A 120 -6.58 -14.29 5.18
C GLY A 120 -7.25 -13.47 6.30
N GLU A 121 -7.01 -12.16 6.35
CA GLU A 121 -7.51 -11.31 7.41
C GLU A 121 -8.76 -10.55 6.98
N GLU A 122 -9.89 -10.83 7.64
CA GLU A 122 -11.21 -10.27 7.29
C GLU A 122 -11.60 -9.06 8.15
N ALA A 123 -10.86 -8.75 9.22
CA ALA A 123 -11.20 -7.66 10.12
C ALA A 123 -11.25 -6.30 9.38
N GLY A 124 -12.18 -5.43 9.81
CA GLY A 124 -12.40 -4.10 9.23
C GLY A 124 -11.13 -3.23 9.11
N PRO A 125 -10.27 -3.15 10.15
CA PRO A 125 -9.02 -2.40 10.05
C PRO A 125 -8.10 -2.86 8.91
N TRP A 126 -8.23 -4.09 8.41
CA TRP A 126 -7.40 -4.62 7.33
C TRP A 126 -7.90 -4.29 5.92
N GLU A 127 -9.06 -3.62 5.80
CA GLU A 127 -9.59 -3.20 4.50
C GLU A 127 -8.61 -2.30 3.74
N ILE A 128 -7.96 -1.35 4.43
CA ILE A 128 -6.96 -0.47 3.83
C ILE A 128 -5.79 -1.29 3.26
N MET A 129 -5.37 -2.34 3.96
CA MET A 129 -4.30 -3.22 3.52
C MET A 129 -4.70 -4.01 2.27
N ARG A 130 -5.92 -4.56 2.24
CA ARG A 130 -6.47 -5.25 1.06
C ARG A 130 -6.53 -4.32 -0.14
N GLN A 131 -6.94 -3.07 0.05
CA GLN A 131 -6.93 -2.05 -1.02
C GLN A 131 -5.50 -1.75 -1.53
N GLU A 132 -4.51 -1.59 -0.64
CA GLU A 132 -3.11 -1.38 -1.04
C GLU A 132 -2.53 -2.60 -1.78
N LEU A 133 -2.85 -3.81 -1.33
CA LEU A 133 -2.48 -5.06 -2.01
C LEU A 133 -3.09 -5.16 -3.41
N GLN A 134 -4.39 -4.88 -3.56
CA GLN A 134 -5.06 -4.85 -4.87
C GLN A 134 -4.41 -3.83 -5.81
N LYS A 135 -4.03 -2.66 -5.28
CA LYS A 135 -3.36 -1.63 -6.07
C LYS A 135 -2.02 -2.12 -6.61
N ALA A 136 -1.25 -2.82 -5.78
CA ALA A 136 0.05 -3.40 -6.13
C ALA A 136 -0.09 -4.58 -7.11
N ILE A 137 -1.06 -5.47 -6.91
CA ILE A 137 -1.27 -6.66 -7.75
C ILE A 137 -1.75 -6.31 -9.16
N GLY A 138 -2.67 -5.34 -9.29
CA GLY A 138 -3.41 -5.09 -10.53
C GLY A 138 -2.57 -5.05 -11.81
N PRO A 139 -1.44 -4.30 -11.87
CA PRO A 139 -0.59 -4.23 -13.05
C PRO A 139 0.17 -5.53 -13.37
N HIS A 140 0.29 -6.43 -12.40
CA HIS A 140 1.13 -7.63 -12.47
C HIS A 140 0.32 -8.94 -12.49
N LEU A 141 -1.01 -8.85 -12.65
CA LEU A 141 -1.91 -10.02 -12.58
C LEU A 141 -1.51 -11.16 -13.52
N GLY A 142 -1.14 -10.86 -14.78
CA GLY A 142 -0.73 -11.89 -15.73
C GLY A 142 0.50 -12.68 -15.28
N MET A 143 1.50 -11.98 -14.71
CA MET A 143 2.68 -12.62 -14.12
C MET A 143 2.31 -13.44 -12.90
N LEU A 144 1.45 -12.92 -12.03
CA LEU A 144 1.03 -13.59 -10.79
C LEU A 144 0.22 -14.87 -11.06
N PHE A 145 -0.67 -14.87 -12.05
CA PHE A 145 -1.38 -16.09 -12.47
C PHE A 145 -0.47 -17.17 -13.08
N SER A 146 0.78 -16.84 -13.40
CA SER A 146 1.79 -17.82 -13.79
C SER A 146 2.48 -18.49 -12.58
N GLN A 147 2.23 -18.00 -11.35
CA GLN A 147 2.76 -18.55 -10.10
C GLN A 147 1.75 -19.49 -9.45
N GLN A 148 2.15 -20.72 -9.14
CA GLN A 148 1.25 -21.75 -8.63
C GLN A 148 0.70 -21.41 -7.24
N GLU A 149 1.52 -20.79 -6.39
CA GLU A 149 1.16 -20.35 -5.04
C GLU A 149 0.04 -19.30 -5.10
N PHE A 150 0.13 -18.35 -6.04
CA PHE A 150 -0.90 -17.34 -6.23
C PHE A 150 -2.20 -17.94 -6.77
N VAL A 151 -2.11 -18.88 -7.71
CA VAL A 151 -3.29 -19.63 -8.20
C VAL A 151 -3.96 -20.41 -7.05
N ASN A 152 -3.16 -21.00 -6.16
CA ASN A 152 -3.68 -21.72 -4.99
C ASN A 152 -4.40 -20.76 -4.04
N LEU A 153 -3.82 -19.59 -3.74
CA LEU A 153 -4.42 -18.55 -2.89
C LEU A 153 -5.77 -18.06 -3.44
N VAL A 154 -5.83 -17.77 -4.74
CA VAL A 154 -7.06 -17.32 -5.41
C VAL A 154 -8.14 -18.40 -5.35
N ARG A 155 -7.77 -19.68 -5.42
CA ARG A 155 -8.71 -20.80 -5.29
C ARG A 155 -9.20 -21.00 -3.86
N SER A 156 -8.35 -20.76 -2.86
CA SER A 156 -8.70 -20.91 -1.45
C SER A 156 -9.44 -19.70 -0.87
N SER A 157 -9.36 -18.52 -1.50
CA SER A 157 -10.04 -17.30 -1.06
C SER A 157 -10.91 -16.67 -2.16
N PRO A 158 -12.18 -17.12 -2.30
CA PRO A 158 -13.10 -16.60 -3.31
C PRO A 158 -13.40 -15.10 -3.16
N THR A 159 -13.49 -14.59 -1.93
CA THR A 159 -13.73 -13.16 -1.66
C THR A 159 -12.58 -12.32 -2.19
N PHE A 160 -11.34 -12.70 -1.86
CA PHE A 160 -10.14 -12.04 -2.36
C PHE A 160 -10.05 -12.05 -3.89
N CYS A 161 -10.38 -13.19 -4.51
CA CYS A 161 -10.47 -13.31 -5.97
C CYS A 161 -11.47 -12.31 -6.58
N PHE A 162 -12.68 -12.26 -6.04
CA PHE A 162 -13.73 -11.37 -6.51
C PHE A 162 -13.33 -9.89 -6.38
N GLU A 163 -12.70 -9.51 -5.26
CA GLU A 163 -12.25 -8.13 -5.04
C GLU A 163 -11.12 -7.73 -6.02
N ILE A 164 -10.16 -8.62 -6.27
CA ILE A 164 -9.09 -8.39 -7.26
C ILE A 164 -9.69 -8.18 -8.65
N LEU A 165 -10.57 -9.08 -9.09
CA LEU A 165 -11.17 -9.03 -10.42
C LEU A 165 -12.04 -7.79 -10.59
N SER A 166 -12.86 -7.45 -9.58
CA SER A 166 -13.68 -6.23 -9.58
C SER A 166 -12.81 -4.99 -9.72
N THR A 167 -11.69 -4.93 -8.98
CA THR A 167 -10.75 -3.80 -9.06
C THR A 167 -10.07 -3.73 -10.42
N ALA A 168 -9.71 -4.88 -11.00
CA ALA A 168 -9.10 -4.94 -12.34
C ALA A 168 -10.07 -4.44 -13.42
N VAL A 169 -11.35 -4.84 -13.36
CA VAL A 169 -12.40 -4.37 -14.28
C VAL A 169 -12.58 -2.86 -14.20
N VAL A 170 -12.71 -2.30 -12.98
CA VAL A 170 -12.81 -0.84 -12.78
C VAL A 170 -11.61 -0.10 -13.38
N ARG A 171 -10.40 -0.65 -13.25
CA ARG A 171 -9.20 -0.06 -13.87
C ARG A 171 -9.23 -0.11 -15.40
N MET A 172 -9.75 -1.18 -15.99
CA MET A 172 -9.93 -1.28 -17.44
C MET A 172 -10.93 -0.24 -17.95
N GLU A 173 -12.06 -0.06 -17.26
CA GLU A 173 -13.06 0.96 -17.62
C GLU A 173 -12.49 2.40 -17.58
N VAL A 174 -11.63 2.69 -16.60
CA VAL A 174 -10.96 3.99 -16.49
C VAL A 174 -9.95 4.19 -17.62
N LEU A 175 -9.19 3.15 -17.98
CA LEU A 175 -8.25 3.19 -19.09
C LEU A 175 -8.96 3.38 -20.44
N GLU A 176 -10.08 2.69 -20.66
CA GLU A 176 -10.88 2.81 -21.88
C GLU A 176 -11.44 4.23 -22.05
N LYS A 177 -12.00 4.82 -20.99
CA LYS A 177 -12.46 6.22 -20.99
C LYS A 177 -11.33 7.24 -21.20
N GLY A 178 -10.13 6.94 -20.70
CA GLY A 178 -8.94 7.76 -20.93
C GLY A 178 -8.45 7.72 -22.38
N VAL A 179 -8.63 6.59 -23.06
CA VAL A 179 -8.27 6.40 -24.48
C VAL A 179 -9.30 7.05 -25.41
N GLU A 180 -10.60 6.99 -25.09
CA GLU A 180 -11.65 7.70 -25.82
C GLU A 180 -11.47 9.23 -25.77
N GLY A 181 -11.06 9.79 -24.62
CA GLY A 181 -10.77 11.21 -24.47
C GLY A 181 -9.53 11.72 -25.23
N PHE A 182 -8.61 10.83 -25.61
CA PHE A 182 -7.42 11.18 -26.40
C PHE A 182 -7.71 11.19 -27.90
N ASN A 183 -8.59 10.30 -28.39
CA ASN A 183 -8.93 10.19 -29.80
C ASN A 183 -9.86 11.30 -30.33
N ASP A 184 -10.47 12.10 -29.46
CA ASP A 184 -11.40 13.17 -29.85
C ASP A 184 -10.71 14.52 -30.15
N SER A 185 -9.38 14.60 -30.01
CA SER A 185 -8.62 15.86 -30.20
C SER A 185 -8.06 16.10 -31.62
N THR A 186 -8.34 15.22 -32.60
CA THR A 186 -7.80 15.33 -33.97
C THR A 186 -8.80 15.70 -35.08
N ASN A 187 -10.03 16.10 -34.77
CA ASN A 187 -11.00 16.56 -35.78
C ASN A 187 -11.42 18.02 -35.61
N VAL A 188 -10.46 18.96 -35.64
CA VAL A 188 -10.77 20.34 -36.02
C VAL A 188 -10.75 20.43 -37.55
N ARG A 189 -11.93 20.22 -38.15
CA ARG A 189 -12.20 20.54 -39.55
C ARG A 189 -12.04 22.05 -39.77
N ASP A 190 -11.01 22.42 -40.52
CA ASP A 190 -10.89 23.71 -41.18
C ASP A 190 -12.02 23.87 -42.20
N ASN A 191 -12.85 24.89 -42.04
CA ASN A 191 -13.91 25.25 -42.97
C ASN A 191 -14.05 26.78 -42.99
N GLY A 192 -13.45 27.41 -44.00
CA GLY A 192 -13.51 28.86 -44.16
C GLY A 192 -13.06 29.39 -45.51
N THR A 193 -13.86 29.12 -46.55
CA THR A 193 -14.15 29.98 -47.73
C THR A 193 -13.01 30.65 -48.52
N GLY A 194 -12.95 30.33 -49.81
CA GLY A 194 -11.85 30.70 -50.71
C GLY A 194 -11.81 32.13 -51.24
N VAL A 195 -10.61 32.49 -51.72
CA VAL A 195 -10.35 33.60 -52.64
C VAL A 195 -9.23 33.22 -53.63
N LYS A 196 -9.64 33.15 -54.91
CA LYS A 196 -8.97 33.43 -56.20
C LYS A 196 -7.51 33.00 -56.51
N SER A 197 -7.42 32.38 -57.69
CA SER A 197 -6.28 32.09 -58.56
C SER A 197 -5.21 33.20 -58.70
N VAL A 198 -3.92 32.81 -58.87
CA VAL A 198 -3.14 32.83 -60.13
C VAL A 198 -1.61 32.69 -59.83
N SER A 199 -0.95 31.90 -60.69
CA SER A 199 0.49 31.87 -61.08
C SER A 199 1.55 31.20 -60.18
N ALA A 200 2.09 30.09 -60.72
CA ALA A 200 3.45 29.54 -60.54
C ALA A 200 4.54 30.52 -61.08
N PRO A 201 5.88 30.25 -61.09
CA PRO A 201 6.64 29.03 -60.73
C PRO A 201 7.85 29.34 -59.79
N LYS A 202 8.71 28.43 -59.31
CA LYS A 202 9.77 27.70 -60.06
C LYS A 202 10.55 26.79 -59.11
N ARG A 203 10.91 25.59 -59.59
CA ARG A 203 11.94 24.71 -59.02
C ARG A 203 13.28 25.45 -58.92
N VAL A 204 14.01 25.21 -57.83
CA VAL A 204 15.48 25.08 -57.88
C VAL A 204 15.86 23.79 -57.15
N SER A 205 16.46 22.90 -57.93
CA SER A 205 17.19 21.72 -57.50
C SER A 205 18.62 22.14 -57.22
N CYS A 206 19.23 21.64 -56.14
CA CYS A 206 20.65 21.27 -56.13
C CYS A 206 20.82 19.99 -55.30
N THR A 207 20.90 18.87 -56.02
CA THR A 207 21.66 17.66 -55.70
C THR A 207 23.12 18.02 -55.36
N GLY A 208 23.70 17.40 -54.33
CA GLY A 208 24.78 16.41 -54.50
C GLY A 208 26.16 17.06 -54.37
N GLU A 209 27.26 16.43 -53.97
CA GLU A 209 27.63 15.06 -53.62
C GLU A 209 29.01 15.14 -52.93
N HIS A 210 29.26 14.19 -52.02
CA HIS A 210 30.53 13.49 -51.69
C HIS A 210 30.79 13.34 -50.19
#